data_AF-A0A511K919-F1
#
_entry.id   AF-A0A511K919-F1
#
_cell.length_a   1.000
_cell.length_b   1.000
_cell.length_c   1.000
_cell.angle_alpha   90.00
_cell.angle_beta   90.00
_cell.angle_gamma   90.00
#
_symmetry.space_group_name_H-M   'P 1'
#
loop_
_entity.id
_entity.type
_entity.pdbx_description
1 polymer ?
#
loop_
_entity_poly.entity_id
_entity_poly.type
_entity_poly.pdbx_seq_one_letter_code
_entity_poly.pdbx_strand_id
1 'polypeptide(L)'
;MVFRQFQGLPAMPEWFGTGLPQSYAWTLLSPYIQGRPPNNPRIEFARFPLVDITNQPYALDGKPGINSNYTLTEGAGRMLQFTWEPLHKTVGYDGLYRTKSLAGEPKFMAFISQLNVTYAPLQNVSDYSASAVVPNGTVFPPEPIIGNSLFIALTDSDPFLTPYSLPMIVNHTVAVGLYQAS
;
A
#
# COMPACT_ATOMS: atom_id res chain seq x y z
N MET A 1 -7.92 1.59 9.90
CA MET A 1 -6.68 2.39 9.78
C MET A 1 -6.72 3.49 10.83
N VAL A 2 -5.66 3.64 11.61
CA VAL A 2 -5.49 4.70 12.61
C VAL A 2 -4.11 5.33 12.37
N PHE A 3 -3.99 6.65 12.49
CA PHE A 3 -2.70 7.33 12.34
C PHE A 3 -1.70 6.84 13.39
N ARG A 4 -0.43 6.66 13.00
CA ARG A 4 0.65 6.20 13.90
C ARG A 4 0.76 7.07 15.16
N GLN A 5 0.52 8.37 15.05
CA GLN A 5 0.50 9.30 16.18
C GLN A 5 -0.54 8.93 17.26
N PHE A 6 -1.72 8.43 16.85
CA PHE A 6 -2.76 7.98 17.79
C PHE A 6 -2.45 6.61 18.41
N GLN A 7 -1.44 5.93 17.89
CA GLN A 7 -0.90 4.70 18.44
C GLN A 7 0.31 4.94 19.36
N GLY A 8 0.69 6.20 19.63
CA GLY A 8 1.82 6.52 20.50
C GLY A 8 3.19 6.25 19.87
N LEU A 9 3.23 6.09 18.55
CA LEU A 9 4.46 6.04 17.77
C LEU A 9 5.05 7.45 17.62
N PRO A 10 6.38 7.61 17.64
CA PRO A 10 7.01 8.90 17.42
C PRO A 10 6.63 9.44 16.03
N ALA A 11 6.40 10.75 15.96
CA ALA A 11 6.22 11.43 14.68
C ALA A 11 7.49 11.23 13.84
N MET A 12 7.31 10.83 12.58
CA MET A 12 8.42 10.66 11.65
C MET A 12 8.49 11.92 10.76
N PRO A 13 9.68 12.51 10.59
CA PRO A 13 9.84 13.64 9.68
C PRO A 13 9.52 13.19 8.25
N GLU A 14 8.53 13.84 7.64
CA GLU A 14 8.17 13.66 6.23
C GLU A 14 8.64 14.87 5.44
N TRP A 15 9.54 14.65 4.49
CA TRP A 15 10.06 15.72 3.63
C TRP A 15 9.29 15.83 2.31
N PHE A 16 8.90 14.68 1.73
CA PHE A 16 8.17 14.59 0.46
C PHE A 16 7.17 13.43 0.47
N GLY A 17 5.94 13.68 0.02
CA GLY A 17 4.93 12.64 -0.21
C GLY A 17 5.02 12.09 -1.64
N THR A 18 4.89 10.77 -1.80
CA THR A 18 4.90 10.16 -3.13
C THR A 18 3.58 10.44 -3.86
N GLY A 19 3.66 10.92 -5.10
CA GLY A 19 2.48 11.07 -5.95
C GLY A 19 2.05 9.69 -6.46
N LEU A 20 0.84 9.24 -6.14
CA LEU A 20 0.31 7.98 -6.66
C LEU A 20 -0.42 8.16 -7.99
N PRO A 21 -0.48 7.11 -8.82
CA PRO A 21 -1.39 7.10 -9.98
C PRO A 21 -2.83 7.38 -9.55
N GLN A 22 -3.58 8.13 -10.35
CA GLN A 22 -4.99 8.48 -10.05
C GLN A 22 -5.86 7.24 -9.80
N SER A 23 -5.58 6.12 -10.47
CA SER A 23 -6.25 4.84 -10.28
C SER A 23 -5.98 4.21 -8.90
N TYR A 24 -4.79 4.41 -8.31
CA TYR A 24 -4.48 3.95 -6.96
C TYR A 24 -5.23 4.79 -5.93
N ALA A 25 -5.16 6.12 -6.07
CA ALA A 25 -5.90 7.03 -5.21
C ALA A 25 -7.41 6.73 -5.25
N TRP A 26 -7.96 6.53 -6.46
CA TRP A 26 -9.36 6.12 -6.63
C TRP A 26 -9.67 4.77 -5.98
N THR A 27 -8.80 3.77 -6.16
CA THR A 27 -8.97 2.45 -5.55
C THR A 27 -9.04 2.52 -4.03
N LEU A 28 -8.15 3.29 -3.40
CA LEU A 28 -8.09 3.45 -1.94
C LEU A 28 -9.25 4.28 -1.37
N LEU A 29 -9.74 5.28 -2.12
CA LEU A 29 -10.82 6.17 -1.67
C LEU A 29 -12.23 5.62 -1.93
N SER A 30 -12.43 4.91 -3.05
CA SER A 30 -13.74 4.45 -3.49
C SER A 30 -14.58 3.66 -2.47
N PRO A 31 -14.00 2.85 -1.54
CA PRO A 31 -14.78 2.13 -0.53
C PRO A 31 -15.44 3.04 0.52
N TYR A 32 -14.92 4.26 0.71
CA TYR A 32 -15.41 5.19 1.72
C TYR A 32 -16.47 6.17 1.20
N ILE A 33 -16.69 6.20 -0.11
CA ILE A 33 -17.68 7.07 -0.74
C ILE A 33 -19.07 6.47 -0.50
N GLN A 34 -19.96 7.25 0.12
CA GLN A 34 -21.34 6.85 0.45
C GLN A 34 -22.39 7.36 -0.56
N GLY A 35 -22.00 8.26 -1.45
CA GLY A 35 -22.91 8.89 -2.40
C GLY A 35 -22.19 9.84 -3.34
N ARG A 36 -22.89 10.28 -4.39
CA ARG A 36 -22.42 11.35 -5.27
C ARG A 36 -23.53 12.38 -5.50
N PRO A 37 -23.20 13.67 -5.66
CA PRO A 37 -24.16 14.66 -6.15
C PRO A 37 -24.73 14.25 -7.52
N PRO A 38 -26.02 14.52 -7.81
CA PRO A 38 -26.68 14.04 -9.04
C PRO A 38 -25.98 14.43 -10.34
N ASN A 39 -25.32 15.59 -10.36
CA ASN A 39 -24.68 16.15 -11.55
C ASN A 39 -23.24 15.68 -11.75
N ASN A 40 -22.66 14.93 -10.80
CA ASN A 40 -21.27 14.52 -10.92
C ASN A 40 -21.15 13.27 -11.81
N PRO A 41 -20.33 13.30 -12.87
CA PRO A 41 -20.13 12.14 -13.72
C PRO A 41 -19.47 11.01 -12.94
N ARG A 42 -19.63 9.80 -13.46
CA ARG A 42 -18.94 8.63 -12.94
C ARG A 42 -17.44 8.76 -13.23
N ILE A 43 -16.61 8.46 -12.25
CA ILE A 43 -15.15 8.39 -12.43
C ILE A 43 -14.81 7.09 -13.17
N GLU A 44 -14.05 7.19 -14.27
CA GLU A 44 -13.73 6.06 -15.16
C GLU A 44 -12.39 5.38 -14.83
N PHE A 45 -11.72 5.77 -13.74
CA PHE A 45 -10.48 5.12 -13.34
C PHE A 45 -10.68 3.65 -13.00
N ALA A 46 -9.66 2.85 -13.32
CA ALA A 46 -9.61 1.46 -12.92
C ALA A 46 -9.67 1.34 -11.40
N ARG A 47 -10.45 0.35 -10.95
CA ARG A 47 -10.56 -0.03 -9.55
C ARG A 47 -9.82 -1.35 -9.37
N PHE A 48 -8.63 -1.31 -8.77
CA PHE A 48 -7.83 -2.51 -8.49
C PHE A 48 -8.35 -3.25 -7.26
N PRO A 49 -8.23 -4.58 -7.16
CA PRO A 49 -8.35 -5.30 -5.90
C PRO A 49 -7.62 -4.62 -4.72
N LEU A 50 -8.23 -4.62 -3.54
CA LEU A 50 -7.58 -4.10 -2.34
C LEU A 50 -6.71 -5.16 -1.68
N VAL A 51 -5.54 -4.76 -1.21
CA VAL A 51 -4.66 -5.57 -0.35
C VAL A 51 -4.97 -5.23 1.10
N ASP A 52 -5.15 -6.27 1.93
CA ASP A 52 -5.31 -6.16 3.37
C ASP A 52 -4.18 -6.91 4.09
N ILE A 53 -3.53 -6.22 5.02
CA ILE A 53 -2.37 -6.73 5.75
C ILE A 53 -2.85 -7.31 7.06
N THR A 54 -2.79 -8.62 7.14
CA THR A 54 -3.39 -9.42 8.22
C THR A 54 -2.59 -9.40 9.51
N ASN A 55 -1.31 -9.08 9.44
CA ASN A 55 -0.40 -9.11 10.60
C ASN A 55 0.06 -7.72 11.02
N GLN A 56 -0.76 -6.67 10.84
CA GLN A 56 -0.41 -5.28 11.20
C GLN A 56 0.05 -5.14 12.65
N PRO A 57 1.05 -4.27 12.91
CA PRO A 57 1.53 -4.03 14.26
C PRO A 57 0.45 -3.33 15.08
N TYR A 58 0.30 -3.75 16.34
CA TYR A 58 -0.67 -3.21 17.26
C TYR A 58 0.05 -2.58 18.46
N ALA A 59 -0.10 -1.27 18.59
CA ALA A 59 0.68 -0.50 19.55
C ALA A 59 0.34 -0.79 21.02
N LEU A 60 -0.86 -1.28 21.32
CA LEU A 60 -1.26 -1.62 22.69
C LEU A 60 -0.74 -2.99 23.15
N ASP A 61 -0.29 -3.85 22.23
CA ASP A 61 0.44 -5.09 22.57
C ASP A 61 1.93 -4.80 22.89
N GLY A 62 2.39 -3.58 22.64
CA GLY A 62 3.78 -3.15 22.80
C GLY A 62 4.08 -2.40 24.11
N LYS A 63 5.37 -2.09 24.33
CA LYS A 63 5.77 -1.11 25.33
C LYS A 63 5.74 0.29 24.70
N PRO A 64 5.32 1.36 25.42
CA PRO A 64 5.29 2.72 24.88
C PRO A 64 6.66 3.13 24.32
N GLY A 65 6.71 3.51 23.04
CA GLY A 65 7.95 3.86 22.33
C GLY A 65 8.66 5.11 22.85
N ILE A 66 7.95 5.98 23.59
CA ILE A 66 8.51 7.21 24.16
C ILE A 66 9.58 6.91 25.23
N ASN A 67 9.43 5.83 26.01
CA ASN A 67 10.32 5.46 27.12
C ASN A 67 10.95 4.07 26.96
N SER A 68 10.87 3.47 25.77
CA SER A 68 11.46 2.17 25.52
C SER A 68 12.12 2.14 24.13
N ASN A 69 13.19 1.34 23.99
CA ASN A 69 13.79 1.05 22.68
C ASN A 69 12.92 0.05 21.88
N TYR A 70 11.59 0.12 22.05
CA TYR A 70 10.63 -0.72 21.36
C TYR A 70 10.29 -0.07 20.04
N THR A 71 10.94 -0.54 18.98
CA THR A 71 10.44 -0.32 17.63
C THR A 71 9.28 -1.27 17.43
N LEU A 72 8.06 -0.74 17.48
CA LEU A 72 6.89 -1.41 16.87
C LEU A 72 7.36 -1.94 15.52
N THR A 73 7.15 -3.23 15.29
CA THR A 73 7.74 -4.05 14.23
C THR A 73 7.28 -3.57 12.86
N GLU A 74 7.74 -2.40 12.46
CA GLU A 74 7.40 -1.70 11.23
C GLU A 74 8.61 -1.57 10.33
N GLY A 75 9.80 -1.85 10.87
CA GLY A 75 11.09 -1.74 10.19
C GLY A 75 11.36 -2.82 9.14
N ALA A 76 12.41 -2.56 8.37
CA ALA A 76 12.97 -3.47 7.39
C ALA A 76 13.21 -4.89 7.94
N GLY A 77 13.06 -5.90 7.08
CA GLY A 77 13.27 -7.30 7.41
C GLY A 77 12.07 -8.00 8.05
N ARG A 78 10.98 -7.27 8.35
CA ARG A 78 9.72 -7.89 8.79
C ARG A 78 9.05 -8.66 7.66
N MET A 79 8.48 -9.81 7.98
CA MET A 79 7.59 -10.53 7.08
C MET A 79 6.16 -9.98 7.17
N LEU A 80 5.63 -9.48 6.06
CA LEU A 80 4.24 -9.10 5.90
C LEU A 80 3.44 -10.29 5.43
N GLN A 81 2.28 -10.50 6.05
CA GLN A 81 1.28 -11.47 5.61
C GLN A 81 0.04 -10.69 5.21
N PHE A 82 -0.44 -10.92 4.00
CA PHE A 82 -1.55 -10.16 3.46
C PHE A 82 -2.43 -11.03 2.57
N THR A 83 -3.66 -10.55 2.42
CA THR A 83 -4.64 -11.07 1.50
C THR A 83 -5.03 -9.98 0.51
N TRP A 84 -5.60 -10.34 -0.63
CA TRP A 84 -6.16 -9.35 -1.55
C TRP A 84 -7.51 -9.78 -2.09
N GLU A 85 -8.28 -8.81 -2.55
CA GLU A 85 -9.61 -9.08 -3.09
C GLU A 85 -9.56 -9.86 -4.43
N PRO A 86 -10.61 -10.63 -4.74
CA PRO A 86 -10.72 -11.27 -6.04
C PRO A 86 -11.00 -10.25 -7.15
N LEU A 87 -10.68 -10.64 -8.38
CA LEU A 87 -11.07 -9.94 -9.59
C LEU A 87 -12.59 -10.01 -9.80
N HIS A 88 -13.14 -9.02 -10.51
CA HIS A 88 -14.56 -8.86 -10.83
C HIS A 88 -15.53 -8.71 -9.64
N LYS A 89 -15.02 -8.50 -8.42
CA LYS A 89 -15.85 -8.19 -7.26
C LYS A 89 -16.54 -6.84 -7.44
N THR A 90 -17.85 -6.80 -7.25
CA THR A 90 -18.66 -5.57 -7.30
C THR A 90 -18.43 -4.74 -6.05
N VAL A 91 -18.09 -3.46 -6.21
CA VAL A 91 -17.66 -2.55 -5.14
C VAL A 91 -18.17 -1.12 -5.34
N GLY A 92 -18.06 -0.29 -4.29
CA GLY A 92 -18.61 1.06 -4.21
C GLY A 92 -20.05 1.06 -3.68
N TYR A 93 -20.51 2.21 -3.17
CA TYR A 93 -21.86 2.34 -2.57
C TYR A 93 -23.00 2.05 -3.55
N ASP A 94 -22.79 2.32 -4.84
CA ASP A 94 -23.76 2.12 -5.92
C ASP A 94 -23.56 0.81 -6.68
N GLY A 95 -22.56 0.01 -6.31
CA GLY A 95 -22.21 -1.25 -7.00
C GLY A 95 -21.83 -1.06 -8.48
N LEU A 96 -21.51 0.16 -8.92
CA LEU A 96 -21.17 0.42 -10.32
C LEU A 96 -19.76 -0.03 -10.69
N TYR A 97 -18.87 -0.17 -9.71
CA TYR A 97 -17.48 -0.54 -9.92
C TYR A 97 -17.26 -2.04 -9.77
N ARG A 98 -16.33 -2.57 -10.57
CA ARG A 98 -15.85 -3.93 -10.44
C ARG A 98 -14.34 -3.93 -10.40
N THR A 99 -13.78 -4.80 -9.59
CA THR A 99 -12.33 -4.96 -9.50
C THR A 99 -11.76 -5.47 -10.81
N LYS A 100 -10.69 -4.83 -11.29
CA LYS A 100 -10.03 -5.17 -12.56
C LYS A 100 -8.52 -4.97 -12.42
N SER A 101 -7.78 -5.79 -13.13
CA SER A 101 -6.35 -5.67 -13.35
C SER A 101 -6.05 -6.13 -14.78
N LEU A 102 -4.99 -5.58 -15.37
CA LEU A 102 -4.43 -6.02 -16.66
C LEU A 102 -3.14 -6.84 -16.46
N ALA A 103 -2.66 -6.94 -15.22
CA ALA A 103 -1.42 -7.59 -14.87
C ALA A 103 -1.58 -9.12 -14.87
N GLY A 104 -0.45 -9.80 -15.07
CA GLY A 104 -0.36 -11.26 -14.94
C GLY A 104 -0.38 -11.73 -13.48
N GLU A 105 0.17 -12.92 -13.25
CA GLU A 105 0.29 -13.49 -11.91
C GLU A 105 1.15 -12.60 -10.99
N PRO A 106 0.76 -12.42 -9.71
CA PRO A 106 1.50 -11.59 -8.77
C PRO A 106 2.85 -12.24 -8.43
N LYS A 107 3.94 -11.49 -8.59
CA LYS A 107 5.32 -11.95 -8.30
C LYS A 107 6.04 -11.08 -7.28
N PHE A 108 5.71 -9.80 -7.21
CA PHE A 108 6.38 -8.84 -6.35
C PHE A 108 5.39 -8.02 -5.53
N MET A 109 5.83 -7.57 -4.36
CA MET A 109 5.23 -6.47 -3.62
C MET A 109 6.06 -5.21 -3.85
N ALA A 110 5.46 -4.23 -4.50
CA ALA A 110 6.01 -2.89 -4.67
C ALA A 110 5.76 -2.05 -3.41
N PHE A 111 6.82 -1.51 -2.84
CA PHE A 111 6.81 -0.58 -1.73
C PHE A 111 7.10 0.82 -2.27
N ILE A 112 6.08 1.68 -2.26
CA ILE A 112 6.13 3.01 -2.85
C ILE A 112 6.22 4.02 -1.72
N SER A 113 7.38 4.65 -1.58
CA SER A 113 7.66 5.65 -0.55
C SER A 113 8.40 6.85 -1.13
N GLN A 114 7.94 8.05 -0.80
CA GLN A 114 8.56 9.32 -1.19
C GLN A 114 9.02 9.34 -2.67
N LEU A 115 10.32 9.11 -2.91
CA LEU A 115 10.98 9.21 -4.21
C LEU A 115 11.26 7.87 -4.90
N ASN A 116 11.03 6.72 -4.25
CA ASN A 116 11.48 5.44 -4.79
C ASN A 116 10.42 4.32 -4.66
N VAL A 117 10.50 3.35 -5.59
CA VAL A 117 9.75 2.11 -5.54
C VAL A 117 10.73 0.97 -5.33
N THR A 118 10.56 0.23 -4.25
CA THR A 118 11.37 -0.96 -3.97
C THR A 118 10.49 -2.19 -4.09
N TYR A 119 10.96 -3.22 -4.79
CA TYR A 119 10.21 -4.46 -4.93
C TYR A 119 10.76 -5.53 -4.00
N ALA A 120 9.88 -6.29 -3.37
CA ALA A 120 10.24 -7.53 -2.68
C ALA A 120 9.54 -8.72 -3.35
N PRO A 121 10.22 -9.85 -3.54
CA PRO A 121 9.60 -11.05 -4.09
C PRO A 121 8.54 -11.59 -3.14
N LEU A 122 7.43 -12.05 -3.70
CA LEU A 122 6.38 -12.73 -2.96
C LEU A 122 6.83 -14.14 -2.57
N GLN A 123 6.36 -14.59 -1.41
CA GLN A 123 6.60 -15.91 -0.83
C GLN A 123 5.27 -16.50 -0.40
N ASN A 124 5.14 -17.83 -0.45
CA ASN A 124 3.92 -18.56 -0.08
C ASN A 124 2.68 -18.03 -0.82
N VAL A 125 2.81 -17.81 -2.14
CA VAL A 125 1.70 -17.32 -2.97
C VAL A 125 0.64 -18.41 -3.08
N SER A 126 -0.59 -18.04 -2.73
CA SER A 126 -1.82 -18.80 -2.90
C SER A 126 -2.83 -17.94 -3.68
N ASP A 127 -4.07 -18.42 -3.88
CA ASP A 127 -5.06 -17.75 -4.73
C ASP A 127 -5.29 -16.26 -4.39
N TYR A 128 -5.36 -15.92 -3.09
CA TYR A 128 -5.62 -14.56 -2.61
C TYR A 128 -4.80 -14.18 -1.37
N SER A 129 -3.71 -14.90 -1.10
CA SER A 129 -2.83 -14.59 0.03
C SER A 129 -1.38 -14.86 -0.30
N ALA A 130 -0.49 -14.07 0.27
CA ALA A 130 0.95 -14.23 0.13
C ALA A 130 1.65 -13.53 1.29
N SER A 131 2.97 -13.68 1.30
CA SER A 131 3.87 -12.99 2.20
C SER A 131 5.00 -12.31 1.45
N ALA A 132 5.53 -11.22 2.01
CA ALA A 132 6.67 -10.51 1.45
C ALA A 132 7.51 -9.94 2.59
N VAL A 133 8.83 -9.86 2.40
CA VAL A 133 9.71 -9.24 3.38
C VAL A 133 9.81 -7.75 3.09
N VAL A 134 9.60 -6.92 4.11
CA VAL A 134 9.78 -5.48 4.02
C VAL A 134 11.25 -5.21 3.65
N PRO A 135 11.51 -4.53 2.52
CA PRO A 135 12.88 -4.32 2.05
C PRO A 135 13.67 -3.47 3.04
N ASN A 136 14.98 -3.69 3.12
CA ASN A 136 15.85 -2.77 3.85
C ASN A 136 16.36 -1.70 2.89
N GLY A 137 16.19 -0.43 3.24
CA GLY A 137 16.76 0.65 2.44
C GLY A 137 16.56 2.02 3.06
N THR A 138 17.29 2.98 2.52
CA THR A 138 17.26 4.41 2.90
C THR A 138 16.89 5.26 1.69
N VAL A 139 16.01 6.26 1.87
CA VAL A 139 15.68 7.22 0.80
C VAL A 139 16.88 8.14 0.57
N PHE A 140 17.43 8.69 1.66
CA PHE A 140 18.65 9.47 1.68
C PHE A 140 19.40 9.14 2.97
N PRO A 141 20.67 8.68 2.96
CA PRO A 141 21.35 8.32 4.20
C PRO A 141 21.39 9.50 5.19
N PRO A 142 20.98 9.33 6.47
CA PRO A 142 20.66 8.08 7.18
C PRO A 142 19.17 7.69 7.25
N GLU A 143 18.29 8.31 6.47
CA GLU A 143 16.83 8.18 6.54
C GLU A 143 16.29 6.87 5.92
N PRO A 144 15.62 6.00 6.71
CA PRO A 144 15.06 4.74 6.21
C PRO A 144 13.83 4.94 5.30
N ILE A 145 13.68 4.05 4.32
CA ILE A 145 12.53 3.98 3.38
C ILE A 145 11.23 3.68 4.12
N ILE A 146 11.26 2.76 5.08
CA ILE A 146 10.09 2.35 5.86
C ILE A 146 10.04 3.12 7.18
N GLY A 147 9.93 4.44 7.04
CA GLY A 147 9.70 5.35 8.14
C GLY A 147 8.35 6.07 8.07
N ASN A 148 7.78 6.25 6.87
CA ASN A 148 6.70 7.21 6.60
C ASN A 148 5.50 6.52 5.92
N SER A 149 4.48 7.28 5.51
CA SER A 149 3.36 6.78 4.71
C SER A 149 3.85 5.91 3.55
N LEU A 150 3.43 4.64 3.54
CA LEU A 150 3.92 3.62 2.60
C LEU A 150 2.73 2.99 1.89
N PHE A 151 2.68 3.19 0.59
CA PHE A 151 1.72 2.52 -0.28
C PHE A 151 2.33 1.23 -0.78
N ILE A 152 1.49 0.21 -0.90
CA ILE A 152 1.90 -1.08 -1.41
C ILE A 152 1.06 -1.46 -2.62
N ALA A 153 1.68 -2.17 -3.55
CA ALA A 153 0.97 -2.79 -4.66
C ALA A 153 1.54 -4.17 -4.95
N LEU A 154 0.68 -5.10 -5.34
CA LEU A 154 1.11 -6.37 -5.92
C LEU A 154 1.35 -6.17 -7.40
N THR A 155 2.49 -6.61 -7.89
CA THR A 155 2.85 -6.49 -9.31
C THR A 155 3.31 -7.82 -9.90
N ASP A 156 3.09 -7.97 -11.21
CA ASP A 156 3.52 -9.14 -11.99
C ASP A 156 5.01 -9.07 -12.42
N SER A 157 5.59 -7.89 -12.36
CA SER A 157 6.97 -7.55 -12.72
C SER A 157 7.50 -6.40 -11.85
N ASP A 158 8.81 -6.18 -11.90
CA ASP A 158 9.55 -5.18 -11.14
C ASP A 158 10.16 -4.09 -12.05
N PRO A 159 9.33 -3.33 -12.81
CA PRO A 159 9.87 -2.30 -13.68
C PRO A 159 10.62 -1.25 -12.86
N PHE A 160 11.74 -0.76 -13.40
CA PHE A 160 12.46 0.35 -12.80
C PHE A 160 11.66 1.64 -12.96
N LEU A 161 11.21 2.21 -11.85
CA LEU A 161 10.35 3.38 -11.82
C LEU A 161 11.04 4.53 -11.10
N THR A 162 10.88 5.72 -11.67
CA THR A 162 11.21 7.00 -11.06
C THR A 162 9.92 7.73 -10.73
N PRO A 163 9.93 8.82 -9.93
CA PRO A 163 8.73 9.62 -9.69
C PRO A 163 8.02 10.09 -10.98
N TYR A 164 8.78 10.33 -12.05
CA TYR A 164 8.23 10.71 -13.35
C TYR A 164 7.54 9.55 -14.08
N SER A 165 8.10 8.34 -13.98
CA SER A 165 7.62 7.15 -14.72
C SER A 165 6.70 6.24 -13.90
N LEU A 166 6.46 6.57 -12.62
CA LEU A 166 5.59 5.81 -11.71
C LEU A 166 4.22 5.42 -12.29
N PRO A 167 3.52 6.27 -13.09
CA PRO A 167 2.23 5.89 -13.66
C PRO A 167 2.25 4.59 -14.49
N MET A 168 3.41 4.18 -15.02
CA MET A 168 3.55 2.94 -15.78
C MET A 168 3.33 1.69 -14.92
N ILE A 169 3.42 1.79 -13.59
CA ILE A 169 3.16 0.65 -12.69
C ILE A 169 1.74 0.10 -12.85
N VAL A 170 0.78 0.95 -13.24
CA VAL A 170 -0.65 0.63 -13.34
C VAL A 170 -0.92 -0.58 -14.26
N ASN A 171 -0.12 -0.75 -15.31
CA ASN A 171 -0.26 -1.89 -16.23
C ASN A 171 0.22 -3.21 -15.62
N HIS A 172 1.05 -3.14 -14.59
CA HIS A 172 1.65 -4.27 -13.88
C HIS A 172 0.98 -4.52 -12.52
N THR A 173 0.01 -3.70 -12.12
CA THR A 173 -0.66 -3.78 -10.83
C THR A 173 -1.74 -4.86 -10.79
N VAL A 174 -1.58 -5.83 -9.89
CA VAL A 174 -2.60 -6.84 -9.55
C VAL A 174 -3.56 -6.31 -8.48
N ALA A 175 -3.03 -5.72 -7.41
CA ALA A 175 -3.80 -5.21 -6.27
C ALA A 175 -3.09 -4.03 -5.60
N VAL A 176 -3.83 -3.18 -4.89
CA VAL A 176 -3.32 -1.96 -4.24
C VAL A 176 -3.71 -1.93 -2.77
N GLY A 177 -2.82 -1.46 -1.90
CA GLY A 177 -3.11 -1.28 -0.48
C GLY A 177 -2.30 -0.17 0.16
N LEU A 178 -2.60 0.08 1.43
CA LEU A 178 -1.83 0.98 2.29
C LEU A 178 -1.19 0.15 3.39
N TYR A 179 0.12 0.27 3.56
CA TYR A 179 0.83 -0.40 4.65
C TYR A 179 0.79 0.43 5.93
N GLN A 180 1.15 1.70 5.84
CA GLN A 180 1.10 2.63 6.97
C GLN A 180 0.84 4.05 6.48
N ALA A 181 0.25 4.87 7.36
CA ALA A 181 0.14 6.31 7.20
C ALA A 181 0.69 6.99 8.45
N SER A 182 1.58 7.97 8.24
CA SER A 182 2.16 8.81 9.31
C SER A 182 1.22 9.89 9.80
#